data_AF-A0AA96UZX4-F1
#
_entry.id   AF-A0AA96UZX4-F1
#
_cell.length_a   1.000
_cell.length_b   1.000
_cell.length_c   1.000
_cell.angle_alpha   90.00
_cell.angle_beta   90.00
_cell.angle_gamma   90.00
#
_symmetry.space_group_name_H-M   'P 1'
#
loop_
_entity.id
_entity.type
_entity.pdbx_description
1 polymer ?
#
loop_
_entity_poly.entity_id
_entity_poly.type
_entity_poly.pdbx_seq_one_letter_code
_entity_poly.pdbx_strand_id
1 'polypeptide(L)'
;MFSGCLGNSITGTWKSDDSSATITINKDGTYVASMGVVELKGDWVEDGDNYAFYFQGAKIGSAAFEDKKLRVTLGSGLLNISGTFTKQ
;
A
#
# COMPACT_ATOMS: atom_id res chain seq x y z
N MET A 1 4.49 -22.19 9.00
CA MET A 1 5.51 -21.21 8.58
C MET A 1 5.29 -20.99 7.09
N PHE A 2 4.67 -19.87 6.70
CA PHE A 2 4.46 -19.54 5.29
C PHE A 2 5.49 -18.49 4.86
N SER A 3 5.93 -18.65 3.62
CA SER A 3 7.17 -18.17 3.00
C SER A 3 7.21 -16.64 2.86
N GLY A 4 7.84 -15.95 3.81
CA GLY A 4 7.86 -14.48 3.92
C GLY A 4 8.86 -13.74 3.03
N CYS A 5 8.98 -14.09 1.74
CA CYS A 5 9.82 -13.32 0.81
C CYS A 5 9.08 -12.12 0.17
N LEU A 6 7.75 -12.14 0.08
CA LEU A 6 6.98 -11.07 -0.57
C LEU A 6 6.68 -9.91 0.39
N GLY A 7 6.22 -10.18 1.61
CA GLY A 7 5.86 -9.15 2.59
C GLY A 7 6.99 -8.17 2.97
N ASN A 8 8.25 -8.62 2.88
CA ASN A 8 9.41 -7.75 3.09
C ASN A 8 9.64 -6.76 1.93
N SER A 9 9.21 -7.08 0.71
CA SER A 9 9.57 -6.32 -0.49
C SER A 9 8.86 -4.98 -0.55
N ILE A 10 7.58 -4.95 -0.15
CA ILE A 10 6.77 -3.73 -0.11
C ILE A 10 6.89 -2.96 1.21
N THR A 11 7.49 -3.54 2.23
CA THR A 11 7.68 -2.83 3.51
C THR A 11 8.55 -1.58 3.29
N GLY A 12 8.09 -0.43 3.80
CA GLY A 12 8.80 0.84 3.74
C GLY A 12 7.87 2.00 3.40
N THR A 13 8.47 3.19 3.22
CA THR A 13 7.76 4.39 2.79
C THR A 13 7.88 4.54 1.28
N TRP A 14 6.75 4.78 0.63
CA TRP A 14 6.61 4.91 -0.81
C TRP A 14 5.99 6.25 -1.15
N LYS A 15 6.55 6.95 -2.13
CA LYS A 15 6.04 8.23 -2.64
C LYS A 15 5.49 8.04 -4.04
N SER A 16 4.29 8.57 -4.29
CA SER A 16 3.69 8.56 -5.63
C SER A 16 4.55 9.35 -6.61
N ASP A 17 4.78 8.80 -7.79
CA ASP A 17 5.56 9.46 -8.85
C ASP A 17 4.79 10.66 -9.43
N ASP A 18 3.44 10.61 -9.43
CA ASP A 18 2.57 11.57 -10.12
C ASP A 18 1.72 12.44 -9.15
N SER A 19 1.82 12.23 -7.84
CA SER A 19 1.01 12.95 -6.86
C SER A 19 1.72 13.21 -5.54
N SER A 20 1.08 13.97 -4.66
CA SER A 20 1.58 14.17 -3.29
C SER A 20 1.33 12.97 -2.38
N ALA A 21 0.72 11.88 -2.86
CA ALA A 21 0.39 10.73 -2.03
C ALA A 21 1.63 9.98 -1.52
N THR A 22 1.56 9.49 -0.29
CA THR A 22 2.57 8.63 0.33
C THR A 22 1.91 7.43 0.98
N ILE A 23 2.59 6.29 0.98
CA ILE A 23 2.14 5.08 1.65
C ILE A 23 3.30 4.45 2.41
N THR A 24 3.10 4.29 3.71
CA THR A 24 4.02 3.57 4.60
C THR A 24 3.42 2.20 4.88
N ILE A 25 4.14 1.14 4.55
CA ILE A 25 3.74 -0.24 4.75
C ILE A 25 4.66 -0.86 5.81
N ASN A 26 4.07 -1.32 6.90
CA ASN A 26 4.78 -1.82 8.07
C ASN A 26 4.82 -3.36 8.07
N LYS A 27 5.88 -3.94 8.65
CA LYS A 27 6.04 -5.41 8.76
C LYS A 27 5.01 -6.08 9.66
N ASP A 28 4.35 -5.32 10.53
CA ASP A 28 3.34 -5.81 11.47
C ASP A 28 1.97 -6.06 10.82
N GLY A 29 1.85 -5.86 9.49
CA GLY A 29 0.61 -6.05 8.75
C GLY A 29 -0.23 -4.77 8.65
N THR A 30 0.26 -3.62 9.13
CA THR A 30 -0.45 -2.34 9.01
C THR A 30 0.13 -1.44 7.92
N TYR A 31 -0.66 -0.48 7.45
CA TYR A 31 -0.19 0.59 6.57
C TYR A 31 -0.81 1.94 6.94
N VAL A 32 -0.15 3.00 6.50
CA VAL A 32 -0.65 4.38 6.54
C VAL A 32 -0.54 4.96 5.12
N ALA A 33 -1.67 5.33 4.53
CA ALA A 33 -1.73 6.02 3.25
C ALA A 33 -2.18 7.46 3.47
N SER A 34 -1.51 8.42 2.84
CA SER A 34 -1.84 9.83 2.97
C SER A 34 -1.80 10.54 1.63
N MET A 35 -2.68 11.53 1.45
CA MET A 35 -2.73 12.42 0.30
C MET A 35 -3.13 13.82 0.78
N GLY A 36 -2.16 14.74 0.79
CA GLY A 36 -2.34 16.06 1.40
C GLY A 36 -2.63 15.95 2.91
N VAL A 37 -3.79 16.43 3.34
CA VAL A 37 -4.22 16.40 4.76
C VAL A 37 -5.07 15.17 5.12
N VAL A 38 -5.40 14.33 4.14
CA VAL A 38 -6.21 13.12 4.35
C VAL A 38 -5.28 11.95 4.61
N GLU A 39 -5.55 11.21 5.68
CA GLU A 39 -4.81 10.01 6.09
C GLU A 39 -5.78 8.85 6.30
N LEU A 40 -5.37 7.67 5.88
CA LEU A 40 -6.09 6.42 6.08
C LEU A 40 -5.12 5.36 6.59
N LYS A 41 -5.54 4.66 7.64
CA LYS A 41 -4.78 3.57 8.25
C LYS A 41 -5.58 2.29 8.14
N GLY A 42 -4.91 1.21 7.81
CA GLY A 42 -5.55 -0.08 7.65
C GLY A 42 -4.57 -1.22 7.74
N ASP A 43 -5.07 -2.39 7.39
CA ASP A 43 -4.33 -3.64 7.40
C ASP A 43 -3.98 -4.03 5.96
N TRP A 44 -2.84 -4.67 5.77
CA TRP A 44 -2.48 -5.27 4.49
C TRP A 44 -2.16 -6.75 4.68
N VAL A 45 -2.43 -7.51 3.64
CA VAL A 45 -2.13 -8.94 3.59
C VAL A 45 -1.61 -9.31 2.21
N GLU A 46 -0.80 -10.35 2.13
CA GLU A 46 -0.43 -10.98 0.86
C GLU A 46 -1.68 -11.59 0.22
N ASP A 47 -1.88 -11.35 -1.08
CA ASP A 47 -3.03 -11.80 -1.88
C ASP A 47 -2.51 -12.36 -3.22
N GLY A 48 -1.89 -13.53 -3.15
CA GLY A 48 -1.17 -14.14 -4.27
C GLY A 48 0.12 -13.39 -4.60
N ASP A 49 0.28 -12.99 -5.87
CA ASP A 49 1.42 -12.16 -6.33
C ASP A 49 1.26 -10.67 -5.99
N ASN A 50 0.11 -10.30 -5.40
CA ASN A 50 -0.24 -8.94 -5.02
C ASN A 50 -0.40 -8.83 -3.51
N TYR A 51 -0.74 -7.63 -3.07
CA TYR A 51 -1.04 -7.31 -1.68
C TYR A 51 -2.40 -6.64 -1.63
N ALA A 52 -3.26 -7.01 -0.70
CA ALA A 52 -4.58 -6.42 -0.52
C ALA A 52 -4.58 -5.44 0.65
N PHE A 53 -5.21 -4.29 0.47
CA PHE A 53 -5.40 -3.29 1.53
C PHE A 53 -6.82 -3.35 2.06
N TYR A 54 -6.93 -3.36 3.39
CA TYR A 54 -8.18 -3.42 4.12
C TYR A 54 -8.34 -2.20 5.02
N PHE A 55 -9.56 -1.68 5.10
CA PHE A 55 -9.95 -0.64 6.02
C PHE A 55 -11.22 -1.08 6.75
N GLN A 56 -11.18 -1.14 8.07
CA GLN A 56 -12.30 -1.61 8.91
C GLN A 56 -12.86 -2.97 8.46
N GLY A 57 -11.98 -3.88 8.04
CA GLY A 57 -12.35 -5.23 7.59
C GLY A 57 -12.86 -5.33 6.14
N ALA A 58 -12.99 -4.22 5.40
CA ALA A 58 -13.36 -4.24 3.98
C ALA A 58 -12.12 -4.06 3.09
N LYS A 59 -12.00 -4.86 2.02
CA LYS A 59 -10.95 -4.67 1.01
C LYS A 59 -11.22 -3.38 0.24
N ILE A 60 -10.29 -2.43 0.31
CA ILE A 60 -10.40 -1.12 -0.34
C ILE A 60 -9.37 -0.89 -1.45
N GLY A 61 -8.44 -1.83 -1.63
CA GLY A 61 -7.37 -1.66 -2.59
C GLY A 61 -6.44 -2.85 -2.70
N SER A 62 -5.42 -2.66 -3.53
CA SER A 62 -4.32 -3.58 -3.71
C SER A 62 -3.03 -2.85 -4.08
N ALA A 63 -1.90 -3.53 -3.87
CA ALA A 63 -0.62 -3.17 -4.43
C ALA A 63 0.01 -4.34 -5.19
N ALA A 64 0.84 -4.02 -6.16
CA ALA A 64 1.72 -4.95 -6.85
C ALA A 64 3.14 -4.39 -6.83
N PHE A 65 4.13 -5.24 -6.58
CA PHE A 65 5.54 -4.85 -6.58
C PHE A 65 6.21 -5.36 -7.85
N GLU A 66 6.65 -4.44 -8.70
CA GLU A 66 7.23 -4.75 -10.02
C GLU A 66 8.36 -3.76 -10.29
N ASP A 67 9.52 -4.25 -10.75
CA ASP A 67 10.67 -3.41 -11.13
C ASP A 67 11.09 -2.36 -10.09
N LYS A 68 11.11 -2.75 -8.81
CA LYS A 68 11.42 -1.88 -7.66
C LYS A 68 10.43 -0.73 -7.44
N LYS A 69 9.30 -0.74 -8.14
CA LYS A 69 8.20 0.19 -7.97
C LYS A 69 6.99 -0.51 -7.38
N LEU A 70 6.18 0.26 -6.67
CA LEU A 70 4.93 -0.20 -6.09
C LEU A 70 3.78 0.41 -6.90
N ARG A 71 3.02 -0.43 -7.61
CA ARG A 71 1.76 -0.01 -8.23
C ARG A 71 0.67 -0.14 -7.19
N VAL A 72 -0.01 0.94 -6.87
CA VAL A 72 -1.05 0.97 -5.83
C VAL A 72 -2.38 1.40 -6.44
N THR A 73 -3.46 0.77 -5.99
CA THR A 73 -4.83 1.24 -6.17
C THR A 73 -5.52 1.11 -4.82
N LEU A 74 -5.96 2.22 -4.25
CA LEU A 74 -6.56 2.28 -2.92
C LEU A 74 -7.66 3.33 -2.93
N GLY A 75 -8.87 2.96 -2.53
CA GLY A 75 -10.01 3.86 -2.53
C GLY A 75 -10.94 3.63 -1.34
N SER A 76 -11.10 4.65 -0.49
CA SER A 76 -12.10 4.65 0.59
C SER A 76 -12.63 6.06 0.83
N GLY A 77 -13.93 6.24 0.64
CA GLY A 77 -14.59 7.54 0.78
C GLY A 77 -13.98 8.61 -0.13
N LEU A 78 -13.47 9.68 0.48
CA LEU A 78 -12.83 10.81 -0.21
C LEU A 78 -11.36 10.55 -0.60
N LEU A 79 -10.75 9.49 -0.08
CA LEU A 79 -9.37 9.15 -0.41
C LEU A 79 -9.35 8.18 -1.58
N ASN A 80 -8.79 8.61 -2.70
CA ASN A 80 -8.49 7.76 -3.84
C ASN A 80 -7.02 7.94 -4.24
N ILE A 81 -6.24 6.89 -4.08
CA ILE A 81 -4.82 6.85 -4.38
C ILE A 81 -4.60 5.74 -5.41
N SER A 82 -4.20 6.13 -6.61
CA SER A 82 -3.86 5.20 -7.67
C SER A 82 -2.61 5.66 -8.39
N GLY A 83 -1.70 4.75 -8.68
CA GLY A 83 -0.53 5.06 -9.49
C GLY A 83 0.70 4.26 -9.08
N THR A 84 1.83 4.73 -9.58
CA THR A 84 3.12 4.10 -9.30
C THR A 84 3.84 4.88 -8.20
N PHE A 85 4.53 4.16 -7.33
CA PHE A 85 5.25 4.72 -6.21
C PHE A 85 6.69 4.22 -6.18
N THR A 86 7.58 5.12 -5.79
CA THR A 86 9.00 4.85 -5.60
C THR A 86 9.34 4.85 -4.11
N LYS A 87 10.18 3.90 -3.70
CA LYS A 87 10.64 3.79 -2.31
C LYS A 87 11.46 5.04 -1.93
N GLN A 88 11.20 5.60 -0.75
CA GLN A 88 11.99 6.69 -0.17
C GLN A 88 13.19 6.15 0.62
#